data_AF-A0A662LXP1-F1
#
_entry.id   AF-A0A662LXP1-F1
#
_cell.length_a   1.000
_cell.length_b   1.000
_cell.length_c   1.000
_cell.angle_alpha   90.00
_cell.angle_beta   90.00
_cell.angle_gamma   90.00
#
_symmetry.space_group_name_H-M   'P 1'
#
loop_
_entity.id
_entity.type
_entity.pdbx_description
1 polymer ?
#
loop_
_entity_poly.entity_id
_entity_poly.type
_entity_poly.pdbx_seq_one_letter_code
_entity_poly.pdbx_strand_id
1 'polypeptide(L)' 'MKSSLVEKINKLLWTGEISEYIFLIENRGSPENEKIIHGKTITALKDRFLVLKNGTVLPIHRIKEIRKI' A
#
# COMPACT_ATOMS: atom_id res chain seq x y z
N MET A 1 13.50 -5.84 -15.96
CA MET A 1 12.23 -6.35 -15.39
C MET A 1 11.78 -5.39 -14.30
N LYS A 2 10.69 -4.63 -14.50
CA LYS A 2 10.07 -3.89 -13.40
C LYS A 2 9.47 -4.94 -12.46
N SER A 3 9.98 -5.08 -11.24
CA SER A 3 9.31 -5.90 -10.23
C SER A 3 7.86 -5.44 -10.11
N SER A 4 6.93 -6.40 -10.11
CA SER A 4 5.52 -6.10 -9.95
C SER A 4 5.31 -5.41 -8.60
N LEU A 5 4.37 -4.46 -8.54
CA LEU A 5 4.02 -3.74 -7.31
C LEU A 5 3.74 -4.71 -6.14
N VAL A 6 3.15 -5.87 -6.45
CA VAL A 6 2.91 -6.99 -5.53
C VAL A 6 4.20 -7.50 -4.90
N GLU A 7 5.22 -7.81 -5.70
CA GLU A 7 6.51 -8.31 -5.20
C GLU A 7 7.19 -7.30 -4.29
N LYS A 8 7.14 -5.99 -4.64
CA LYS A 8 7.69 -4.93 -3.79
C LYS A 8 7.00 -4.90 -2.43
N ILE A 9 5.67 -4.93 -2.41
CA ILE A 9 4.89 -4.90 -1.16
C ILE A 9 5.13 -6.16 -0.32
N ASN A 10 5.12 -7.34 -0.95
CA ASN A 10 5.40 -8.60 -0.27
C ASN A 10 6.79 -8.61 0.37
N LYS A 11 7.80 -8.10 -0.34
CA LYS A 11 9.14 -7.96 0.22
C LYS A 11 9.14 -7.07 1.46
N LEU A 12 8.50 -5.89 1.40
CA LEU A 12 8.41 -4.97 2.54
C LEU A 12 7.65 -5.56 3.75
N LEU A 13 6.60 -6.34 3.50
CA LEU A 13 5.88 -7.07 4.55
C LEU A 13 6.76 -8.12 5.20
N TRP A 14 7.48 -8.90 4.39
CA TRP A 14 8.32 -9.99 4.87
C TRP A 14 9.54 -9.49 5.65
N THR A 15 10.17 -8.40 5.22
CA THR A 15 11.30 -7.79 5.93
C THR A 15 10.88 -6.95 7.13
N GLY A 16 9.58 -6.67 7.30
CA GLY A 16 9.08 -5.76 8.32
C GLY A 16 9.34 -4.27 8.02
N GLU A 17 10.06 -3.96 6.94
CA GLU A 17 10.39 -2.58 6.56
C GLU A 17 9.16 -1.77 6.15
N ILE A 18 8.00 -2.40 5.88
CA ILE A 18 6.78 -1.70 5.49
C ILE A 18 6.39 -0.56 6.44
N SER A 19 6.74 -0.63 7.73
CA SER A 19 6.48 0.44 8.69
C SER A 19 7.19 1.75 8.37
N GLU A 20 8.29 1.71 7.62
CA GLU A 20 9.09 2.86 7.19
C GLU A 20 8.56 3.49 5.89
N TYR A 21 7.45 3.01 5.34
CA TYR A 21 6.92 3.50 4.07
C TYR A 21 5.54 4.13 4.23
N ILE A 22 5.24 5.09 3.35
CA ILE A 22 3.90 5.58 3.07
C ILE A 22 3.43 5.15 1.68
N PHE A 23 2.13 4.96 1.57
CA PHE A 23 1.43 4.58 0.35
C PHE A 23 0.48 5.71 -0.03
N LEU A 24 0.71 6.33 -1.19
CA LEU A 24 -0.20 7.30 -1.75
C LEU A 24 -1.23 6.54 -2.59
N ILE A 25 -2.50 6.65 -2.21
CA ILE A 25 -3.61 6.02 -2.91
C ILE A 25 -4.53 7.05 -3.55
N GLU A 26 -5.03 6.74 -4.73
CA GLU A 26 -6.02 7.55 -5.43
C GLU A 26 -7.43 7.26 -4.87
N ASN A 27 -8.15 8.32 -4.48
CA ASN A 27 -9.55 8.20 -4.07
C ASN A 27 -10.52 8.34 -5.24
N ARG A 28 -11.35 7.32 -5.50
CA ARG A 28 -12.38 7.41 -6.55
C ARG A 28 -13.43 8.46 -6.14
N GLY A 29 -13.71 9.41 -7.02
CA GLY A 29 -14.77 10.42 -6.82
C GLY A 29 -14.30 11.85 -6.60
N SER A 30 -12.98 12.13 -6.59
CA SER A 30 -12.49 13.50 -6.62
C SER A 30 -11.06 13.55 -7.21
N PRO A 31 -10.82 14.30 -8.31
CA PRO A 31 -9.58 14.24 -9.10
C PRO A 31 -8.28 14.65 -8.39
N GLU A 32 -8.32 15.02 -7.11
CA GLU A 32 -7.15 15.47 -6.34
C GLU A 32 -7.09 14.87 -4.93
N ASN A 33 -7.95 13.90 -4.63
CA ASN A 33 -8.09 13.37 -3.28
C ASN A 33 -7.14 12.18 -3.07
N GLU A 34 -5.85 12.49 -3.02
CA GLU A 34 -4.82 11.54 -2.62
C GLU A 34 -4.96 11.26 -1.12
N LYS A 35 -4.97 9.98 -0.75
CA LYS A 35 -4.96 9.57 0.65
C LYS A 35 -3.63 8.90 0.96
N ILE A 36 -3.03 9.31 2.07
CA ILE A 36 -1.79 8.71 2.58
C ILE A 36 -2.14 7.59 3.55
N ILE A 37 -1.51 6.44 3.37
CA ILE A 37 -1.58 5.31 4.28
C ILE A 37 -0.19 5.02 4.78
N HIS A 38 -0.02 5.04 6.10
CA HIS A 38 1.23 4.62 6.72
C HIS A 38 1.34 3.10 6.68
N GLY A 39 2.47 2.57 6.21
CA GLY A 39 2.67 1.14 6.08
C GLY A 39 2.62 0.39 7.42
N LYS A 40 2.86 1.08 8.55
CA LYS A 40 2.63 0.54 9.91
C LYS A 40 1.18 0.12 10.19
N THR A 41 0.23 0.56 9.35
CA THR A 41 -1.19 0.19 9.44
C THR A 41 -1.55 -0.99 8.55
N ILE A 42 -0.66 -1.42 7.65
CA ILE A 42 -0.87 -2.57 6.76
C ILE A 42 -0.50 -3.83 7.53
N THR A 43 -1.38 -4.83 7.50
CA THR A 43 -1.17 -6.13 8.18
C THR A 43 -0.88 -7.26 7.21
N ALA A 44 -1.43 -7.20 5.99
CA ALA A 44 -1.25 -8.25 4.99
C ALA A 44 -1.48 -7.74 3.57
N LEU A 45 -0.93 -8.47 2.60
CA LEU A 45 -1.32 -8.42 1.19
C LEU A 45 -2.01 -9.75 0.85
N LYS A 46 -3.29 -9.69 0.49
CA LYS A 46 -4.07 -10.86 0.03
C LYS A 46 -4.45 -10.65 -1.42
N ASP A 47 -3.99 -11.54 -2.29
CA ASP A 47 -4.13 -11.45 -3.75
C ASP A 47 -3.64 -10.11 -4.31
N ARG A 48 -4.56 -9.14 -4.45
CA ARG A 48 -4.32 -7.79 -4.94
C ARG A 48 -4.90 -6.72 -4.01
N PHE A 49 -5.03 -7.03 -2.73
CA PHE A 49 -5.61 -6.15 -1.73
C PHE A 49 -4.71 -6.02 -0.49
N LEU A 50 -4.46 -4.79 -0.09
CA LEU A 50 -3.89 -4.46 1.21
C LEU A 50 -4.97 -4.58 2.28
N VAL A 51 -4.66 -5.27 3.38
CA VAL A 51 -5.49 -5.34 4.57
C VAL A 51 -4.87 -4.41 5.62
N LEU A 52 -5.68 -3.48 6.15
CA LEU A 52 -5.27 -2.58 7.21
C LEU A 52 -5.68 -3.12 8.59
N LYS A 53 -5.03 -2.62 9.65
CA LYS A 53 -5.31 -2.97 11.06
C LYS A 53 -6.78 -2.75 11.47
N ASN A 54 -7.45 -1.77 10.86
CA ASN A 54 -8.85 -1.45 11.12
C ASN A 54 -9.84 -2.30 10.28
N GLY A 55 -9.38 -3.36 9.62
CA GLY A 55 -10.20 -4.21 8.75
C GLY A 55 -10.50 -3.62 7.38
N THR A 56 -10.03 -2.40 7.06
CA THR A 56 -10.20 -1.81 5.73
C THR A 56 -9.40 -2.58 4.69
N VAL A 57 -10.03 -2.89 3.56
CA VAL A 57 -9.42 -3.61 2.44
C VAL A 57 -9.27 -2.65 1.25
N LEU A 58 -8.04 -2.53 0.72
CA LEU A 58 -7.71 -1.57 -0.33
C LEU A 58 -7.07 -2.26 -1.53
N PRO A 59 -7.62 -2.09 -2.74
CA PRO A 59 -7.02 -2.70 -3.92
C PRO A 59 -5.72 -2.01 -4.33
N ILE A 60 -4.68 -2.80 -4.62
CA ILE A 60 -3.33 -2.29 -4.93
C ILE A 60 -3.27 -1.45 -6.21
N HIS A 61 -4.22 -1.63 -7.14
CA HIS A 61 -4.25 -0.84 -8.38
C HIS A 61 -4.54 0.65 -8.13
N ARG A 62 -4.95 1.02 -6.91
CA ARG A 62 -5.15 2.41 -6.49
C ARG A 62 -3.89 3.04 -5.92
N ILE A 63 -2.83 2.26 -5.70
CA ILE A 63 -1.56 2.78 -5.18
C ILE A 63 -0.86 3.49 -6.34
N LYS A 64 -0.74 4.81 -6.21
CA LYS A 64 -0.01 5.67 -7.15
C LYS A 64 1.49 5.62 -6.86
N GLU A 65 1.85 5.66 -5.58
CA GLU A 65 3.25 5.74 -5.17
C GLU A 65 3.50 5.09 -3.80
N ILE A 66 4.72 4.59 -3.60
CA ILE A 66 5.23 4.10 -2.32
C ILE A 66 6.53 4.84 -2.02
N ARG A 67 6.57 5.62 -0.93
CA ARG A 67 7.72 6.42 -0.50
C ARG A 67 8.26 5.93 0.84
N LYS A 68 9.59 5.97 1.02
CA LYS A 68 10.22 5.74 2.32
C LYS A 68 10.17 7.04 3.15
N ILE A 69 9.94 6.93 4.46
CA ILE A 69 9.95 8.01 5.44
C ILE A 69 11.36 8.12 6.05
#